data_AF-L9JLY6-F1
#
_entry.id   AF-L9JLY6-F1
#
_cell.length_a   1.000
_cell.length_b   1.000
_cell.length_c   1.000
_cell.angle_alpha   90.00
_cell.angle_beta   90.00
_cell.angle_gamma   90.00
#
_symmetry.space_group_name_H-M   'P 1'
#
loop_
_entity.id
_entity.type
_entity.pdbx_description
1 polymer ?
#
loop_
_entity_poly.entity_id
_entity_poly.type
_entity_poly.pdbx_seq_one_letter_code
_entity_poly.pdbx_strand_id
1 'polypeptide(L)'
;MEPPPQLLICLVFHISAGDMTVCTAYAHELPKPGVKVGLTNYAAAYCIGLLLAHRLLNRFGMDKIYEGSVDGGLSIPHSTKQFPGYDSESKEFNAEVHRKHIMGQDVADYLRYLVEEDEDTYKDSPLST
;
A
#
# COMPACT_ATOMS: atom_id res chain seq x y z
N MET A 1 25.32 6.26 -5.47
CA MET A 1 24.89 5.60 -4.23
C MET A 1 23.39 5.78 -4.18
N GLU A 2 22.63 4.82 -4.71
CA GLU A 2 21.16 4.90 -4.65
C GLU A 2 20.73 4.80 -3.17
N PRO A 3 19.78 5.64 -2.71
CA PRO A 3 19.25 5.49 -1.37
C PRO A 3 18.63 4.09 -1.21
N PRO A 4 18.76 3.45 -0.04
CA PRO A 4 18.23 2.11 0.18
C PRO A 4 16.73 2.07 -0.15
N PRO A 5 16.24 1.02 -0.84
CA PRO A 5 14.84 0.93 -1.21
C PRO A 5 13.98 0.86 0.06
N GLN A 6 13.17 1.89 0.31
CA GLN A 6 12.35 2.00 1.53
C GLN A 6 11.15 1.04 1.54
N LEU A 7 10.66 0.60 0.37
CA LEU A 7 9.65 -0.46 0.25
C LEU A 7 9.78 -1.16 -1.12
N LEU A 8 9.92 -2.49 -1.10
CA LEU A 8 9.93 -3.37 -2.27
C LEU A 8 8.80 -4.39 -2.15
N ILE A 9 7.89 -4.43 -3.14
CA ILE A 9 6.86 -5.47 -3.24
C ILE A 9 7.11 -6.26 -4.53
N CYS A 10 7.38 -7.56 -4.38
CA CYS A 10 7.58 -8.49 -5.49
C CYS A 10 6.44 -9.50 -5.50
N LEU A 11 5.89 -9.78 -6.68
CA LEU A 11 5.03 -10.94 -6.87
C LEU A 11 5.91 -12.12 -7.29
N VAL A 12 5.97 -13.13 -6.42
CA VAL A 12 6.71 -14.38 -6.63
C VAL A 12 5.71 -15.50 -6.87
N PHE A 13 5.91 -16.28 -7.93
CA PHE A 13 5.23 -17.55 -8.10
C PHE A 13 6.21 -18.67 -7.81
N HIS A 14 5.80 -19.58 -6.92
CA HIS A 14 6.55 -20.79 -6.67
C HIS A 14 6.22 -21.82 -7.76
N ILE A 15 7.19 -22.16 -8.59
CA ILE A 15 7.09 -23.25 -9.56
C ILE A 15 7.93 -24.41 -9.02
N SER A 16 7.62 -25.66 -9.36
CA SER A 16 8.36 -26.83 -8.87
C SER A 16 9.88 -26.82 -9.19
N ALA A 17 10.33 -25.91 -10.06
CA ALA A 17 11.73 -25.67 -10.41
C ALA A 17 12.39 -24.51 -9.62
N GLY A 18 11.65 -23.84 -8.73
CA GLY A 18 12.10 -22.71 -7.93
C GLY A 18 11.14 -21.52 -7.96
N ASP A 19 11.45 -20.52 -7.13
CA ASP A 19 10.72 -19.25 -7.07
C ASP A 19 11.07 -18.35 -8.26
N MET A 20 10.07 -18.01 -9.08
CA MET A 20 10.21 -17.09 -10.20
C MET A 20 9.51 -15.77 -9.88
N THR A 21 10.27 -14.67 -9.89
CA THR A 21 9.73 -13.31 -9.76
C THR A 21 9.09 -12.90 -11.08
N VAL A 22 7.78 -12.64 -11.08
CA VAL A 22 7.05 -12.26 -12.30
C VAL A 22 6.99 -10.74 -12.44
N CYS A 23 6.62 -10.03 -11.39
CA CYS A 23 6.57 -8.57 -11.43
C CYS A 23 7.17 -7.99 -10.14
N THR A 24 7.79 -6.83 -10.26
CA THR A 24 8.32 -6.06 -9.13
C THR A 24 7.79 -4.63 -9.19
N ALA A 25 7.56 -4.05 -8.02
CA ALA A 25 7.16 -2.65 -7.86
C ALA A 25 7.87 -2.06 -6.64
N TYR A 26 8.33 -0.83 -6.79
CA TYR A 26 9.09 -0.13 -5.75
C TYR A 26 8.38 1.15 -5.33
N ALA A 27 8.50 1.52 -4.06
CA ALA A 27 7.91 2.76 -3.55
C ALA A 27 8.47 4.01 -4.24
N HIS A 28 9.75 4.01 -4.65
CA HIS A 28 10.36 5.13 -5.36
C HIS A 28 9.78 5.37 -6.77
N GLU A 29 8.90 4.50 -7.26
CA GLU A 29 8.19 4.70 -8.52
C GLU A 29 6.87 5.49 -8.34
N LEU A 30 6.37 5.59 -7.10
CA LEU A 30 5.17 6.35 -6.71
C LEU A 30 5.26 7.90 -6.82
N PRO A 31 6.44 8.55 -6.79
CA PRO A 31 6.53 10.00 -7.01
C PRO A 31 6.04 10.43 -8.40
N LYS A 32 6.05 9.52 -9.40
CA LYS A 32 5.53 9.78 -10.75
C LYS A 32 3.99 9.93 -10.75
N PRO A 33 3.20 9.07 -10.08
CA PRO A 33 1.75 9.23 -9.94
C PRO A 33 1.26 10.24 -8.89
N GLY A 34 2.14 10.99 -8.20
CA GLY A 34 1.75 12.16 -7.39
C GLY A 34 1.94 12.05 -5.87
N VAL A 35 2.51 10.95 -5.35
CA VAL A 35 2.82 10.78 -3.92
C VAL A 35 4.30 11.12 -3.67
N LYS A 36 4.58 12.32 -3.17
CA LYS A 36 5.95 12.83 -3.01
C LYS A 36 6.64 12.39 -1.72
N VAL A 37 5.88 12.21 -0.63
CA VAL A 37 6.39 11.84 0.70
C VAL A 37 5.51 10.78 1.37
N GLY A 38 6.03 10.14 2.43
CA GLY A 38 5.31 9.09 3.16
C GLY A 38 5.32 7.71 2.48
N LEU A 39 6.43 7.34 1.84
CA LEU A 39 6.57 6.09 1.08
C LEU A 39 6.50 4.80 1.93
N THR A 40 6.57 4.92 3.26
CA THR A 40 6.52 3.81 4.22
C THR A 40 5.14 3.57 4.82
N ASN A 41 4.13 4.33 4.42
CA ASN A 41 2.80 4.29 5.03
C ASN A 41 1.93 3.16 4.45
N TYR A 42 0.86 2.82 5.16
CA TYR A 42 -0.13 1.83 4.71
C TYR A 42 -0.73 2.19 3.33
N ALA A 43 -1.08 3.46 3.14
CA ALA A 43 -1.57 3.98 1.86
C ALA A 43 -0.56 3.76 0.72
N ALA A 44 0.73 4.02 0.96
CA ALA A 44 1.78 3.80 -0.04
C ALA A 44 1.93 2.32 -0.40
N ALA A 45 1.88 1.42 0.59
CA ALA A 45 1.91 -0.02 0.36
C ALA A 45 0.72 -0.49 -0.49
N TYR A 46 -0.49 0.04 -0.25
CA TYR A 46 -1.67 -0.26 -1.06
C TYR A 46 -1.52 0.21 -2.51
N CYS A 47 -1.03 1.44 -2.73
CA CYS A 47 -0.76 1.96 -4.08
C CYS A 47 0.26 1.12 -4.85
N ILE A 48 1.33 0.65 -4.20
CA ILE A 48 2.35 -0.20 -4.82
C ILE A 48 1.77 -1.58 -5.16
N GLY A 49 0.94 -2.14 -4.28
CA GLY A 49 0.22 -3.40 -4.52
C GLY A 49 -0.70 -3.31 -5.73
N LEU A 50 -1.46 -2.21 -5.86
CA LEU A 50 -2.32 -1.97 -7.02
C LEU A 50 -1.51 -1.79 -8.31
N LEU A 51 -0.38 -1.07 -8.25
CA LEU A 51 0.53 -0.91 -9.38
C LEU A 51 1.10 -2.25 -9.85
N LEU A 52 1.48 -3.12 -8.91
CA LEU A 52 1.97 -4.46 -9.18
C LEU A 52 0.90 -5.33 -9.85
N ALA A 53 -0.33 -5.30 -9.36
CA ALA A 53 -1.46 -6.02 -9.95
C ALA A 53 -1.74 -5.53 -11.38
N HIS A 54 -1.75 -4.23 -11.61
CA HIS A 54 -1.95 -3.67 -12.95
C HIS A 54 -0.80 -4.03 -13.91
N ARG A 55 0.46 -4.02 -13.46
CA ARG A 55 1.60 -4.51 -14.27
C ARG A 55 1.47 -5.98 -14.63
N LEU A 56 0.98 -6.79 -13.69
CA LEU A 56 0.74 -8.21 -13.90
C LEU A 56 -0.32 -8.42 -14.99
N LEU A 57 -1.46 -7.76 -14.87
CA LEU A 57 -2.56 -7.86 -15.83
C LEU A 57 -2.13 -7.42 -17.24
N ASN A 58 -1.37 -6.32 -17.34
CA ASN A 58 -0.83 -5.83 -18.61
C ASN A 58 0.15 -6.81 -19.23
N ARG A 59 0.97 -7.47 -18.41
CA ARG A 59 1.91 -8.48 -18.89
C ARG A 59 1.20 -9.72 -19.43
N PHE A 60 0.03 -10.06 -18.90
CA PHE A 60 -0.79 -11.19 -19.37
C PHE A 60 -1.89 -10.79 -20.38
N GLY A 61 -2.03 -9.51 -20.70
CA GLY A 61 -3.04 -9.00 -21.64
C GLY A 61 -4.49 -9.15 -21.16
N MET A 62 -4.70 -9.22 -19.84
CA MET A 62 -6.02 -9.45 -19.24
C MET A 62 -6.70 -8.17 -18.73
N ASP A 63 -6.16 -6.98 -19.02
CA ASP A 63 -6.63 -5.72 -18.44
C ASP A 63 -8.10 -5.44 -18.76
N LYS A 64 -8.53 -5.74 -19.99
CA LYS A 64 -9.92 -5.51 -20.44
C LYS A 64 -10.94 -6.42 -19.75
N ILE A 65 -10.51 -7.56 -19.21
CA ILE A 65 -11.39 -8.53 -18.55
C ILE A 65 -11.60 -8.13 -17.08
N TYR A 66 -10.58 -7.52 -16.46
CA TYR A 66 -10.60 -7.11 -15.06
C TYR A 66 -10.73 -5.60 -14.86
N GLU A 67 -11.08 -4.86 -15.92
CA GLU A 67 -11.32 -3.42 -15.88
C GLU A 67 -12.50 -3.13 -14.93
N GLY A 68 -12.21 -2.58 -13.74
CA GLY A 68 -13.19 -2.35 -12.67
C GLY A 68 -13.17 -3.33 -11.50
N SER A 69 -12.23 -4.27 -11.43
CA SER A 69 -12.03 -5.08 -10.23
C SER A 69 -11.48 -4.26 -9.08
N VAL A 70 -12.09 -4.43 -7.90
CA VAL A 70 -11.94 -3.58 -6.71
C VAL A 70 -10.51 -3.55 -6.13
N ASP A 71 -9.65 -4.52 -6.48
CA ASP A 71 -8.26 -4.63 -6.01
C ASP A 71 -7.27 -5.07 -7.12
N GLY A 72 -7.46 -4.61 -8.36
CA GLY A 72 -6.56 -4.95 -9.47
C GLY A 72 -6.71 -6.39 -9.98
N GLY A 73 -7.89 -6.99 -9.81
CA GLY A 73 -8.29 -8.24 -10.47
C GLY A 73 -7.66 -9.53 -9.93
N LEU A 74 -6.84 -9.44 -8.88
CA LEU A 74 -6.14 -10.59 -8.32
C LEU A 74 -6.95 -11.23 -7.18
N SER A 75 -7.49 -12.44 -7.43
CA SER A 75 -8.23 -13.20 -6.42
C SER A 75 -7.28 -13.90 -5.43
N ILE A 76 -6.79 -13.14 -4.44
CA ILE A 76 -6.04 -13.71 -3.31
C ILE A 76 -7.01 -14.05 -2.19
N PRO A 77 -7.17 -15.34 -1.79
CA PRO A 77 -7.98 -15.69 -0.64
C PRO A 77 -7.34 -15.12 0.63
N HIS A 78 -8.03 -14.23 1.32
CA HIS A 78 -7.54 -13.56 2.51
C HIS A 78 -8.58 -13.54 3.63
N SER A 79 -8.11 -13.40 4.87
CA SER A 79 -8.98 -13.25 6.05
C SER A 79 -9.01 -11.80 6.49
N THR A 80 -10.19 -11.29 6.83
CA THR A 80 -10.38 -9.90 7.29
C THR A 80 -9.68 -9.57 8.61
N LYS A 81 -9.19 -10.59 9.33
CA LYS A 81 -8.43 -10.45 10.59
C LYS A 81 -7.12 -9.67 10.45
N GLN A 82 -6.57 -9.62 9.24
CA GLN A 82 -5.29 -8.95 8.97
C GLN A 82 -5.46 -7.47 8.62
N PHE A 83 -6.70 -7.00 8.47
CA PHE A 83 -6.97 -5.64 8.02
C PHE A 83 -7.20 -4.67 9.18
N PRO A 84 -6.71 -3.41 9.05
CA PRO A 84 -7.07 -2.35 9.97
C PRO A 84 -8.59 -2.20 10.07
N GLY A 85 -9.12 -2.11 11.29
CA GLY A 85 -10.56 -2.05 11.55
C GLY A 85 -11.21 -3.39 11.93
N TYR A 86 -10.44 -4.48 11.99
CA TYR A 86 -10.89 -5.73 12.61
C TYR A 86 -10.74 -5.66 14.13
N ASP A 87 -11.81 -5.95 14.86
CA ASP A 87 -11.76 -6.09 16.31
C ASP A 87 -11.67 -7.57 16.71
N SER A 88 -10.66 -7.91 17.51
CA SER A 88 -10.44 -9.28 17.98
C SER A 88 -11.49 -9.77 18.97
N GLU A 89 -12.12 -8.86 19.71
CA GLU A 89 -13.11 -9.20 20.73
C GLU A 89 -14.48 -9.48 20.10
N SER A 90 -15.03 -8.52 19.36
CA SER A 90 -16.30 -8.69 18.65
C SER A 90 -16.20 -9.60 17.42
N LYS A 91 -14.99 -9.83 16.90
CA LYS A 91 -14.74 -10.53 15.61
C LYS A 91 -15.44 -9.85 14.44
N GLU A 92 -15.75 -8.57 14.57
CA GLU A 92 -16.38 -7.77 13.53
C GLU A 92 -15.33 -6.92 12.80
N PHE A 93 -15.64 -6.63 11.53
CA PHE A 93 -14.78 -5.83 10.67
C PHE A 93 -15.47 -4.53 10.29
N ASN A 94 -14.85 -3.39 10.64
CA ASN A 94 -15.33 -2.08 10.28
C ASN A 94 -14.66 -1.59 8.98
N ALA A 95 -15.41 -1.65 7.88
CA ALA A 95 -14.95 -1.22 6.56
C ALA A 95 -14.65 0.29 6.47
N GLU A 96 -15.29 1.11 7.31
CA GLU A 96 -15.05 2.55 7.31
C GLU A 96 -13.65 2.87 7.83
N VAL A 97 -13.25 2.24 8.96
CA VAL A 97 -11.90 2.39 9.54
C VAL A 97 -10.84 1.90 8.57
N HIS A 98 -11.09 0.78 7.90
CA HIS A 98 -10.20 0.25 6.88
C HIS A 98 -9.99 1.24 5.72
N ARG A 99 -11.09 1.81 5.21
CA ARG A 99 -11.05 2.82 4.15
C ARG A 99 -10.27 4.07 4.57
N LYS A 100 -10.40 4.52 5.83
CA LYS A 100 -9.65 5.67 6.35
C LYS A 100 -8.14 5.43 6.32
N HIS A 101 -7.69 4.23 6.70
CA HIS A 101 -6.27 3.83 6.64
C HIS A 101 -5.78 3.70 5.19
N ILE A 102 -6.58 3.14 4.28
CA ILE A 102 -6.23 3.09 2.84
C ILE A 102 -5.99 4.50 2.29
N MET A 103 -6.81 5.46 2.70
CA MET A 103 -6.71 6.86 2.27
C MET A 103 -5.66 7.67 3.04
N GLY A 104 -4.99 7.08 4.03
CA GLY A 104 -3.99 7.75 4.86
C GLY A 104 -4.56 8.86 5.75
N GLN A 105 -5.86 8.82 6.08
CA GLN A 105 -6.50 9.83 6.94
C GLN A 105 -5.97 9.76 8.37
N ASP A 106 -5.63 8.57 8.85
CA ASP A 106 -4.96 8.31 10.13
C ASP A 106 -3.64 9.08 10.25
N VAL A 107 -2.82 9.03 9.20
CA VAL A 107 -1.55 9.76 9.16
C VAL A 107 -1.80 11.27 9.08
N ALA A 108 -2.79 11.70 8.29
CA ALA A 108 -3.13 13.12 8.17
C ALA A 108 -3.64 13.71 9.49
N ASP A 109 -4.47 12.98 10.22
CA ASP A 109 -5.01 13.39 11.52
C ASP A 109 -3.91 13.41 12.59
N TYR A 110 -2.99 12.45 12.57
CA TYR A 110 -1.82 12.46 13.45
C TYR A 110 -0.89 13.64 13.18
N LEU A 111 -0.64 13.97 11.90
CA LEU A 111 0.16 15.14 11.54
C LEU A 111 -0.51 16.45 11.96
N ARG A 112 -1.85 16.56 11.86
CA ARG A 112 -2.58 17.73 12.37
C ARG A 112 -2.45 17.89 13.88
N TYR A 113 -2.62 16.79 14.61
CA TYR A 113 -2.42 16.79 16.07
C TYR A 113 -1.01 17.23 16.46
N LEU A 114 0.03 16.73 15.78
CA LEU A 114 1.41 17.12 16.05
C LEU A 114 1.69 18.59 15.75
N VAL A 115 1.08 19.16 14.71
CA VAL A 115 1.21 20.59 14.40
C VAL A 115 0.61 21.46 15.52
N GLU A 116 -0.44 20.99 16.20
CA GLU A 116 -1.11 21.73 17.27
C GLU A 116 -0.41 21.62 18.63
N GLU A 117 0.13 20.45 18.97
CA GLU A 117 0.69 20.18 20.29
C GLU A 117 2.20 20.41 20.39
N ASP A 118 2.98 20.06 19.35
CA ASP A 118 4.45 20.05 19.43
C ASP A 118 5.11 20.26 18.06
N GLU A 119 5.34 21.53 17.72
CA GLU A 119 5.90 21.97 16.44
C GLU A 119 7.33 21.44 16.18
N ASP A 120 8.09 21.14 17.24
CA ASP A 120 9.46 20.64 17.14
C ASP A 120 9.46 19.16 16.73
N THR A 121 8.52 18.36 17.26
CA THR A 121 8.31 16.96 16.85
C THR A 121 7.82 16.85 15.41
N TYR A 122 7.04 17.82 14.92
CA TYR A 122 6.63 17.89 13.52
C TYR A 122 7.82 18.12 12.57
N LYS A 123 8.76 19.00 12.95
CA LYS A 123 9.96 19.31 12.13
C LYS A 123 10.92 18.12 12.00
N ASP A 124 11.04 17.30 13.03
CA ASP A 124 11.87 16.09 13.01
C ASP A 124 11.22 14.90 12.29
N SER A 125 9.91 14.96 12.04
CA SER A 125 9.18 13.87 11.41
C SER A 125 9.55 13.73 9.92
N PRO A 126 9.88 12.53 9.42
CA PRO A 126 10.27 12.29 8.02
C PRO A 126 9.12 12.46 6.99
N LEU A 127 7.95 12.90 7.45
CA LEU A 127 6.73 13.18 6.67
C LEU A 127 6.51 14.68 6.41
N SER A 128 7.29 15.57 7.02
CA SER A 128 7.12 17.04 6.95
C SER A 128 7.81 17.70 5.75
N THR A 129 8.57 16.94 4.94
CA THR A 129 9.36 17.45 3.80
C THR A 129 8.67 17.30 2.45
#